data_AF-A0A352BGB1-F1
#
_entry.id   AF-A0A352BGB1-F1
#
_cell.length_a   1.000
_cell.length_b   1.000
_cell.length_c   1.000
_cell.angle_alpha   90.00
_cell.angle_beta   90.00
_cell.angle_gamma   90.00
#
_symmetry.space_group_name_H-M   'P 1'
#
loop_
_entity.id
_entity.type
_entity.pdbx_description
1 polymer ?
#
loop_
_entity_poly.entity_id
_entity_poly.type
_entity_poly.pdbx_seq_one_letter_code
_entity_poly.pdbx_strand_id
1 'polypeptide(L)'
;MSKKKTKKKTNKITTHFSVTRLIIFLLLCATILGFGFGFKPQIEAKLNNKSAETYVIDENGLTAHFIDVGQGDAIALRFPDQKTMLIDAGTRDTTKLINYLKNKFFEPNENVFDYLLLTHSDDDHCGGMAKVCEEFVINKIYRPQIYSVYPKSSPTFDETNGDATNKNVCNTKVYYNTISSFNSEIDENGNPTKVVFTDLSTANSTEKIAGADYEFVFYAPIRNYVPGKTLPDGTTTVNYFSPIMVLNYN
;
A
#
# COMPACT_ATOMS: atom_id res chain seq x y z
N MET A 1 60.14 33.71 70.51
CA MET A 1 60.28 32.76 69.38
C MET A 1 59.56 31.46 69.73
N SER A 2 58.37 31.20 69.18
CA SER A 2 57.77 29.85 69.16
C SER A 2 56.69 29.79 68.07
N LYS A 3 56.92 28.93 67.06
CA LYS A 3 56.07 28.77 65.87
C LYS A 3 54.82 27.94 66.21
N LYS A 4 53.63 28.53 66.08
CA LYS A 4 52.35 27.76 66.11
C LYS A 4 52.07 27.21 64.70
N LYS A 5 52.20 25.89 64.54
CA LYS A 5 51.86 25.17 63.30
C LYS A 5 50.34 25.19 63.07
N THR A 6 49.89 25.74 61.94
CA THR A 6 48.53 25.64 61.43
C THR A 6 48.30 24.26 60.81
N LYS A 7 47.44 23.42 61.40
CA LYS A 7 46.98 22.16 60.79
C LYS A 7 45.91 22.47 59.73
N LYS A 8 46.19 22.13 58.47
CA LYS A 8 45.23 22.16 57.35
C LYS A 8 44.22 21.02 57.54
N LYS A 9 42.93 21.32 57.77
CA LYS A 9 41.86 20.33 57.73
C LYS A 9 41.53 20.01 56.27
N THR A 10 41.85 18.81 55.81
CA THR A 10 41.34 18.25 54.56
C THR A 10 39.98 17.62 54.83
N ASN A 11 38.90 18.20 54.30
CA ASN A 11 37.58 17.57 54.32
C ASN A 11 37.58 16.40 53.33
N LYS A 12 37.60 15.17 53.82
CA LYS A 12 37.28 13.99 53.01
C LYS A 12 35.78 14.00 52.75
N ILE A 13 35.37 14.27 51.51
CA ILE A 13 34.00 14.02 51.05
C ILE A 13 33.84 12.49 50.95
N THR A 14 33.24 11.88 51.96
CA THR A 14 32.89 10.46 51.91
C THR A 14 31.54 10.31 51.22
N THR A 15 31.54 9.87 49.96
CA THR A 15 30.33 9.52 49.22
C THR A 15 29.76 8.21 49.77
N HIS A 16 28.99 8.27 50.86
CA HIS A 16 28.13 7.16 51.27
C HIS A 16 26.91 7.12 50.35
N PHE A 17 27.06 6.50 49.18
CA PHE A 17 25.90 6.02 48.42
C PHE A 17 25.35 4.84 49.22
N SER A 18 24.38 5.09 50.11
CA SER A 18 23.83 4.03 50.96
C SER A 18 23.16 2.97 50.09
N VAL A 19 23.37 1.70 50.42
CA VAL A 19 22.74 0.55 49.75
C VAL A 19 21.22 0.77 49.61
N THR A 20 20.60 1.45 50.57
CA THR A 20 19.21 1.89 50.55
C THR A 20 18.85 2.75 49.34
N ARG A 21 19.68 3.71 48.94
CA ARG A 21 19.44 4.56 47.75
C ARG A 21 19.56 3.79 46.45
N LEU A 22 20.47 2.81 46.39
CA LEU A 22 20.60 1.92 45.24
C LEU A 22 19.37 1.00 45.11
N ILE A 23 18.87 0.47 46.22
CA ILE A 23 17.65 -0.35 46.23
C ILE A 23 16.43 0.47 45.77
N ILE A 24 16.27 1.70 46.27
CA ILE A 24 15.19 2.58 45.84
C ILE A 24 15.29 2.89 44.34
N PHE A 25 16.50 3.16 43.84
CA PHE A 25 16.73 3.42 42.42
C PHE A 25 16.38 2.21 41.55
N LEU A 26 16.80 1.00 41.94
CA LEU A 26 16.49 -0.23 41.20
C LEU A 26 14.99 -0.55 41.22
N LEU A 27 14.30 -0.32 42.34
CA LEU A 27 12.84 -0.48 42.41
C LEU A 27 12.12 0.53 41.50
N LEU A 28 12.60 1.77 41.43
CA LEU A 28 12.08 2.78 40.49
C LEU A 28 12.32 2.39 39.02
N CYS A 29 13.50 1.86 38.69
CA CYS A 29 13.74 1.36 37.34
C CYS A 29 12.86 0.16 37.01
N ALA A 30 12.68 -0.78 37.94
CA ALA A 30 11.83 -1.96 37.75
C ALA A 30 10.35 -1.58 37.58
N THR A 31 9.85 -0.58 38.31
CA THR A 31 8.48 -0.08 38.12
C THR A 31 8.33 0.64 36.78
N ILE A 32 9.26 1.50 36.38
CA ILE A 32 9.23 2.18 35.08
C ILE A 32 9.27 1.17 33.93
N LEU A 33 10.15 0.16 34.02
CA LEU A 33 10.25 -0.89 33.00
C LEU A 33 9.00 -1.78 32.99
N GLY A 34 8.49 -2.19 34.16
CA GLY A 34 7.28 -2.99 34.27
C GLY A 34 6.04 -2.28 33.72
N PHE A 35 5.88 -0.98 34.00
CA PHE A 35 4.85 -0.15 33.38
C PHE A 35 5.07 0.00 31.87
N GLY A 36 6.32 0.22 31.43
CA GLY A 36 6.64 0.33 30.00
C GLY A 36 6.26 -0.92 29.19
N PHE A 37 6.55 -2.12 29.70
CA PHE A 37 6.20 -3.37 29.02
C PHE A 37 4.72 -3.75 29.17
N GLY A 38 4.11 -3.53 30.35
CA GLY A 38 2.73 -3.91 30.62
C GLY A 38 1.70 -3.10 29.85
N PHE A 39 1.99 -1.83 29.57
CA PHE A 39 1.09 -0.94 28.82
C PHE A 39 1.46 -0.82 27.34
N LYS A 40 2.57 -1.42 26.88
CA LYS A 40 3.00 -1.36 25.47
C LYS A 40 1.88 -1.73 24.48
N PRO A 41 1.15 -2.86 24.63
CA PRO A 41 0.11 -3.23 23.68
C PRO A 41 -1.07 -2.24 23.67
N GLN A 42 -1.40 -1.67 24.83
CA GLN A 42 -2.51 -0.73 24.99
C GLN A 42 -2.15 0.65 24.45
N ILE A 43 -0.89 1.07 24.62
CA ILE A 43 -0.34 2.30 24.05
C ILE A 43 -0.22 2.18 22.54
N GLU A 44 0.32 1.08 22.01
CA GLU A 44 0.38 0.80 20.57
C GLU A 44 -1.01 0.75 19.96
N ALA A 45 -1.98 0.10 20.60
CA ALA A 45 -3.37 0.10 20.13
C ALA A 45 -3.99 1.50 20.10
N LYS A 46 -3.64 2.38 21.05
CA LYS A 46 -4.17 3.75 21.13
C LYS A 46 -3.47 4.72 20.18
N LEU A 47 -2.18 4.50 19.89
CA LEU A 47 -1.38 5.26 18.93
C LEU A 47 -1.64 4.84 17.47
N ASN A 48 -1.82 3.54 17.22
CA ASN A 48 -2.20 2.99 15.91
C ASN A 48 -3.68 3.22 15.59
N ASN A 49 -4.47 3.75 16.53
CA ASN A 49 -5.84 4.19 16.30
C ASN A 49 -5.94 5.57 15.64
N LYS A 50 -4.83 6.12 15.14
CA LYS A 50 -4.90 6.99 13.96
C LYS A 50 -5.38 6.12 12.79
N SER A 51 -6.68 5.82 12.80
CA SER A 51 -7.41 5.30 11.65
C SER A 51 -6.97 6.07 10.43
N ALA A 52 -6.62 5.37 9.34
CA ALA A 52 -6.29 5.99 8.07
C ALA A 52 -7.26 7.16 7.82
N GLU A 53 -6.68 8.36 7.81
CA GLU A 53 -7.42 9.60 7.82
C GLU A 53 -8.20 9.65 6.49
N THR A 54 -9.52 9.72 6.56
CA THR A 54 -10.36 10.03 5.40
C THR A 54 -10.11 11.49 5.08
N TYR A 55 -9.57 11.77 3.92
CA TYR A 55 -9.37 13.14 3.46
C TYR A 55 -10.45 13.45 2.42
N VAL A 56 -11.28 14.44 2.70
CA VAL A 56 -11.98 15.16 1.63
C VAL A 56 -10.90 15.95 0.90
N ILE A 57 -10.57 15.51 -0.31
CA ILE A 57 -9.43 16.04 -1.07
C ILE A 57 -9.80 17.35 -1.77
N ASP A 58 -11.08 17.53 -2.12
CA ASP A 58 -11.58 18.76 -2.73
C ASP A 58 -13.01 19.11 -2.30
N GLU A 59 -13.41 20.34 -2.62
CA GLU A 59 -14.75 20.89 -2.32
C GLU A 59 -15.88 20.24 -3.15
N ASN A 60 -15.53 19.49 -4.20
CA ASN A 60 -16.47 18.83 -5.10
C ASN A 60 -16.82 17.41 -4.64
N GLY A 61 -16.25 16.95 -3.53
CA GLY A 61 -16.66 15.71 -2.85
C GLY A 61 -15.80 14.49 -3.17
N LEU A 62 -14.63 14.65 -3.82
CA LEU A 62 -13.66 13.56 -3.88
C LEU A 62 -13.16 13.23 -2.47
N THR A 63 -13.30 11.97 -2.07
CA THR A 63 -12.66 11.46 -0.84
C THR A 63 -11.61 10.43 -1.18
N ALA A 64 -10.48 10.50 -0.47
CA ALA A 64 -9.41 9.51 -0.56
C ALA A 64 -9.06 8.96 0.82
N HIS A 65 -8.93 7.64 0.89
CA HIS A 65 -8.52 6.90 2.07
C HIS A 65 -7.17 6.25 1.77
N PHE A 66 -6.11 6.72 2.40
CA PHE A 66 -4.77 6.13 2.30
C PHE A 66 -4.63 5.07 3.39
N ILE A 67 -4.74 3.80 3.01
CA ILE A 67 -4.90 2.70 3.94
C ILE A 67 -3.51 2.19 4.37
N ASP A 68 -3.25 2.12 5.68
CA ASP A 68 -2.04 1.46 6.19
C ASP A 68 -2.11 -0.05 5.93
N VAL A 69 -1.41 -0.49 4.88
CA VAL A 69 -1.24 -1.89 4.49
C VAL A 69 0.17 -2.41 4.80
N GLY A 70 0.95 -1.67 5.59
CA GLY A 70 2.35 -1.97 5.87
C GLY A 70 3.27 -1.52 4.74
N GLN A 71 3.60 -2.42 3.82
CA GLN A 71 4.48 -2.11 2.68
C GLN A 71 3.66 -1.88 1.41
N GLY A 72 4.04 -0.84 0.66
CA GLY A 72 3.44 -0.41 -0.60
C GLY A 72 2.15 0.37 -0.40
N ASP A 73 1.33 0.42 -1.45
CA ASP A 73 0.19 1.35 -1.52
C ASP A 73 -1.16 0.62 -1.54
N ALA A 74 -2.16 1.26 -0.93
CA ALA A 74 -3.57 0.96 -1.10
C ALA A 74 -4.39 2.22 -0.83
N ILE A 75 -5.08 2.72 -1.85
CA ILE A 75 -5.86 3.96 -1.80
C ILE A 75 -7.28 3.67 -2.27
N ALA A 76 -8.26 3.89 -1.38
CA ALA A 76 -9.67 3.81 -1.76
C ALA A 76 -10.21 5.22 -2.01
N LEU A 77 -10.81 5.43 -3.19
CA LEU A 77 -11.39 6.70 -3.61
C LEU A 77 -12.91 6.59 -3.67
N ARG A 78 -13.60 7.66 -3.29
CA ARG A 78 -15.01 7.89 -3.66
C ARG A 78 -15.09 9.17 -4.46
N PHE A 79 -15.54 9.05 -5.71
CA PHE A 79 -15.73 10.16 -6.63
C PHE A 79 -16.92 11.03 -6.24
N PRO A 80 -17.02 12.26 -6.77
CA PRO A 80 -18.16 13.16 -6.55
C PRO A 80 -19.54 12.55 -6.84
N ASP A 81 -19.61 11.58 -7.76
CA ASP A 81 -20.85 10.88 -8.12
C ASP A 81 -21.04 9.55 -7.37
N GLN A 82 -20.33 9.39 -6.24
CA GLN A 82 -20.32 8.22 -5.36
C GLN A 82 -19.71 6.95 -5.95
N LYS A 83 -19.23 6.96 -7.19
CA LYS A 83 -18.46 5.83 -7.72
C LYS A 83 -17.22 5.58 -6.88
N THR A 84 -16.81 4.33 -6.80
CA THR A 84 -15.69 3.89 -5.95
C THR A 84 -14.54 3.33 -6.76
N MET A 85 -13.32 3.60 -6.29
CA MET A 85 -12.12 3.01 -6.87
C MET A 85 -11.20 2.49 -5.79
N LEU A 86 -10.57 1.34 -6.02
CA LEU A 86 -9.38 0.93 -5.29
C LEU A 86 -8.16 1.05 -6.19
N ILE A 87 -7.10 1.68 -5.68
CA ILE A 87 -5.80 1.79 -6.31
C ILE A 87 -4.80 1.01 -5.47
N ASP A 88 -4.19 -0.02 -6.05
CA ASP A 88 -3.29 -0.96 -5.39
C ASP A 88 -3.91 -1.66 -4.16
N ALA A 89 -3.25 -2.71 -3.68
CA ALA A 89 -3.78 -3.56 -2.61
C ALA A 89 -2.70 -4.01 -1.61
N GLY A 90 -1.56 -3.33 -1.56
CA GLY A 90 -0.47 -3.71 -0.66
C GLY A 90 0.09 -5.11 -0.93
N THR A 91 0.71 -5.67 0.11
CA THR A 91 1.22 -7.05 0.11
C THR A 91 0.11 -8.11 0.24
N ARG A 92 0.50 -9.39 0.22
CA ARG A 92 -0.40 -10.53 0.50
C ARG A 92 -1.01 -10.55 1.92
N ASP A 93 -0.47 -9.80 2.89
CA ASP A 93 -1.13 -9.63 4.19
C ASP A 93 -2.23 -8.57 4.08
N THR A 94 -3.41 -9.04 3.69
CA THR A 94 -4.55 -8.17 3.39
C THR A 94 -5.44 -7.89 4.60
N THR A 95 -5.08 -8.39 5.78
CA THR A 95 -5.92 -8.30 6.98
C THR A 95 -6.31 -6.86 7.28
N LYS A 96 -5.35 -5.93 7.23
CA LYS A 96 -5.60 -4.51 7.45
C LYS A 96 -6.45 -3.90 6.32
N LEU A 97 -6.12 -4.21 5.07
CA LEU A 97 -6.83 -3.71 3.89
C LEU A 97 -8.31 -4.08 3.92
N ILE A 98 -8.61 -5.38 4.00
CA ILE A 98 -9.98 -5.90 3.95
C ILE A 98 -10.80 -5.39 5.14
N ASN A 99 -10.22 -5.38 6.34
CA ASN A 99 -10.89 -4.85 7.51
C ASN A 99 -11.18 -3.35 7.39
N TYR A 100 -10.26 -2.57 6.82
CA TYR A 100 -10.51 -1.15 6.62
C TYR A 100 -11.62 -0.93 5.58
N LEU A 101 -11.53 -1.60 4.43
CA LEU A 101 -12.52 -1.46 3.36
C LEU A 101 -13.94 -1.77 3.85
N LYS A 102 -14.13 -2.89 4.57
CA LYS A 102 -15.45 -3.31 5.07
C LYS A 102 -16.00 -2.48 6.23
N ASN A 103 -15.12 -1.93 7.09
CA ASN A 103 -15.57 -1.27 8.33
C ASN A 103 -15.47 0.25 8.29
N LYS A 104 -14.78 0.83 7.29
CA LYS A 104 -14.46 2.26 7.22
C LYS A 104 -14.72 2.90 5.86
N PHE A 105 -14.69 2.14 4.78
CA PHE A 105 -14.89 2.69 3.44
C PHE A 105 -16.29 2.39 2.89
N PHE A 106 -16.73 1.15 2.96
CA PHE A 106 -18.07 0.73 2.51
C PHE A 106 -19.09 0.78 3.64
N GLU A 107 -20.33 1.12 3.27
CA GLU A 107 -21.48 0.92 4.15
C GLU A 107 -21.84 -0.57 4.26
N PRO A 108 -22.58 -0.98 5.29
CA PRO A 108 -23.05 -2.36 5.42
C PRO A 108 -23.82 -2.81 4.17
N ASN A 109 -23.41 -3.94 3.60
CA ASN A 109 -23.93 -4.53 2.35
C ASN A 109 -23.49 -3.85 1.05
N GLU A 110 -22.61 -2.83 1.10
CA GLU A 110 -21.85 -2.39 -0.06
C GLU A 110 -20.56 -3.21 -0.16
N ASN A 111 -20.30 -3.78 -1.33
CA ASN A 111 -19.07 -4.51 -1.61
C ASN A 111 -18.67 -4.44 -3.08
N VAL A 112 -19.09 -3.39 -3.79
CA VAL A 112 -18.83 -3.21 -5.22
C VAL A 112 -17.84 -2.06 -5.39
N PHE A 113 -16.76 -2.32 -6.12
CA PHE A 113 -15.91 -1.27 -6.69
C PHE A 113 -16.31 -1.03 -8.14
N ASP A 114 -16.58 0.22 -8.49
CA ASP A 114 -16.76 0.60 -9.90
C ASP A 114 -15.46 0.39 -10.69
N TYR A 115 -14.33 0.68 -10.03
CA TYR A 115 -13.02 0.60 -10.64
C TYR A 115 -11.98 -0.03 -9.71
N LEU A 116 -11.13 -0.88 -10.27
CA LEU A 116 -9.90 -1.34 -9.65
C LEU A 116 -8.73 -0.91 -10.52
N LEU A 117 -7.70 -0.33 -9.93
CA LEU A 117 -6.49 0.08 -10.63
C LEU A 117 -5.28 -0.58 -10.00
N LEU A 118 -4.52 -1.30 -10.82
CA LEU A 118 -3.18 -1.75 -10.47
C LEU A 118 -2.16 -0.81 -11.10
N THR A 119 -1.29 -0.21 -10.30
CA THR A 119 -0.26 0.72 -10.80
C THR A 119 0.91 -0.03 -11.43
N HIS A 120 1.42 -1.07 -10.77
CA HIS A 120 2.52 -1.90 -11.23
C HIS A 120 2.54 -3.30 -10.61
N SER A 121 3.46 -4.15 -11.08
CA SER A 121 3.45 -5.59 -10.80
C SER A 121 4.16 -6.02 -9.52
N ASP A 122 4.63 -5.08 -8.71
CA ASP A 122 5.42 -5.38 -7.52
C ASP A 122 4.53 -5.98 -6.41
N ASP A 123 5.08 -6.88 -5.60
CA ASP A 123 4.33 -7.68 -4.60
C ASP A 123 3.66 -6.79 -3.55
N ASP A 124 4.25 -5.66 -3.21
CA ASP A 124 3.71 -4.66 -2.30
C ASP A 124 2.65 -3.75 -2.93
N HIS A 125 2.27 -3.96 -4.19
CA HIS A 125 1.16 -3.27 -4.84
C HIS A 125 0.08 -4.25 -5.32
N CYS A 126 0.49 -5.33 -5.97
CA CYS A 126 -0.43 -6.35 -6.53
C CYS A 126 -0.78 -7.47 -5.53
N GLY A 127 -0.07 -7.57 -4.41
CA GLY A 127 -0.11 -8.70 -3.48
C GLY A 127 -1.49 -9.00 -2.92
N GLY A 128 -2.26 -7.96 -2.62
CA GLY A 128 -3.61 -8.11 -2.09
C GLY A 128 -4.72 -8.24 -3.13
N MET A 129 -4.43 -8.05 -4.42
CA MET A 129 -5.45 -7.93 -5.47
C MET A 129 -6.34 -9.17 -5.61
N ALA A 130 -5.75 -10.36 -5.56
CA ALA A 130 -6.53 -11.60 -5.63
C ALA A 130 -7.54 -11.70 -4.47
N LYS A 131 -7.15 -11.25 -3.28
CA LYS A 131 -8.05 -11.24 -2.11
C LYS A 131 -9.11 -10.15 -2.22
N VAL A 132 -8.81 -9.02 -2.87
CA VAL A 132 -9.81 -7.98 -3.15
C VAL A 132 -10.90 -8.54 -4.07
N CYS A 133 -10.53 -9.18 -5.17
CA CYS A 133 -11.45 -9.88 -6.10
C CYS A 133 -12.29 -10.98 -5.41
N GLU A 134 -11.75 -11.65 -4.38
CA GLU A 134 -12.52 -12.63 -3.60
C GLU A 134 -13.57 -12.00 -2.67
N GLU A 135 -13.34 -10.78 -2.18
CA GLU A 135 -14.13 -10.17 -1.11
C GLU A 135 -15.08 -9.07 -1.62
N PHE A 136 -14.82 -8.53 -2.80
CA PHE A 136 -15.54 -7.42 -3.42
C PHE A 136 -15.81 -7.73 -4.90
N VAL A 137 -16.93 -7.24 -5.41
CA VAL A 137 -17.27 -7.30 -6.83
C VAL A 137 -16.60 -6.12 -7.53
N ILE A 138 -15.92 -6.37 -8.65
CA ILE A 138 -15.22 -5.33 -9.40
C ILE A 138 -15.85 -5.14 -10.78
N ASN A 139 -16.34 -3.94 -11.10
CA ASN A 139 -17.00 -3.69 -12.38
C ASN A 139 -16.03 -3.47 -13.54
N LYS A 140 -14.85 -2.88 -13.27
CA LYS A 140 -13.84 -2.60 -14.29
C LYS A 140 -12.44 -2.54 -13.70
N ILE A 141 -11.47 -3.13 -14.40
CA ILE A 141 -10.08 -3.21 -13.96
C ILE A 141 -9.18 -2.43 -14.92
N TYR A 142 -8.32 -1.58 -14.39
CA TYR A 142 -7.25 -0.88 -15.10
C TYR A 142 -5.90 -1.45 -14.63
N ARG A 143 -5.00 -1.75 -15.57
CA ARG A 143 -3.68 -2.32 -15.23
C ARG A 143 -2.64 -2.04 -16.31
N PRO A 144 -1.34 -2.02 -15.98
CA PRO A 144 -0.29 -1.83 -16.98
C PRO A 144 -0.22 -3.01 -17.94
N GLN A 145 0.21 -2.77 -19.18
CA GLN A 145 0.45 -3.82 -20.17
C GLN A 145 1.75 -4.60 -19.85
N ILE A 146 1.72 -5.40 -18.77
CA ILE A 146 2.80 -6.28 -18.33
C ILE A 146 2.30 -7.72 -18.34
N TYR A 147 2.97 -8.60 -19.08
CA TYR A 147 2.57 -10.01 -19.19
C TYR A 147 3.10 -10.84 -18.03
N SER A 148 2.27 -11.72 -17.48
CA SER A 148 2.75 -12.73 -16.51
C SER A 148 3.43 -13.88 -17.25
N VAL A 149 4.62 -14.27 -16.79
CA VAL A 149 5.38 -15.42 -17.35
C VAL A 149 5.66 -16.51 -16.30
N TYR A 150 4.95 -16.47 -15.18
CA TYR A 150 5.01 -17.46 -14.11
C TYR A 150 3.90 -18.52 -14.27
N PRO A 151 4.10 -19.79 -13.86
CA PRO A 151 5.39 -20.46 -13.70
C PRO A 151 5.89 -20.79 -15.11
N LYS A 152 7.20 -20.69 -15.39
CA LYS A 152 7.78 -20.96 -16.73
C LYS A 152 7.49 -22.37 -17.33
N SER A 153 6.64 -23.18 -16.72
CA SER A 153 6.27 -24.56 -17.08
C SER A 153 4.76 -24.79 -17.33
N SER A 154 3.89 -23.78 -17.25
CA SER A 154 2.46 -23.91 -17.61
C SER A 154 1.89 -22.55 -17.99
N PRO A 155 1.91 -22.16 -19.29
CA PRO A 155 1.29 -20.91 -19.73
C PRO A 155 -0.23 -21.04 -19.62
N THR A 156 -0.77 -20.72 -18.46
CA THR A 156 -2.21 -20.58 -18.24
C THR A 156 -2.57 -19.11 -18.22
N PHE A 157 -2.48 -18.48 -19.39
CA PHE A 157 -3.51 -17.64 -20.03
C PHE A 157 -2.86 -16.74 -21.09
N ASP A 158 -3.30 -16.98 -22.32
CA ASP A 158 -3.02 -16.26 -23.56
C ASP A 158 -3.97 -15.06 -23.65
N GLU A 159 -3.47 -13.86 -23.98
CA GLU A 159 -4.20 -12.93 -24.86
C GLU A 159 -3.25 -12.17 -25.81
N THR A 160 -2.99 -12.86 -26.92
CA THR A 160 -3.16 -12.41 -28.31
C THR A 160 -1.92 -11.97 -29.11
N ASN A 161 -1.70 -12.76 -30.17
CA ASN A 161 -1.13 -12.40 -31.47
C ASN A 161 0.31 -11.89 -31.49
N GLY A 162 1.23 -12.85 -31.37
CA GLY A 162 2.21 -13.09 -32.45
C GLY A 162 3.33 -12.09 -32.68
N ASP A 163 3.31 -10.88 -32.13
CA ASP A 163 4.37 -9.90 -32.39
C ASP A 163 4.51 -8.83 -31.29
N ALA A 164 4.73 -9.25 -30.04
CA ALA A 164 5.19 -8.31 -29.02
C ALA A 164 6.72 -8.18 -29.12
N THR A 165 7.17 -7.26 -29.98
CA THR A 165 8.57 -6.82 -30.07
C THR A 165 9.03 -6.04 -28.82
N ASN A 166 8.11 -5.67 -27.92
CA ASN A 166 8.38 -4.93 -26.67
C ASN A 166 7.65 -5.54 -25.45
N LYS A 167 8.06 -6.73 -24.98
CA LYS A 167 7.37 -7.43 -23.87
C LYS A 167 7.85 -6.93 -22.50
N ASN A 168 7.07 -6.06 -21.86
CA ASN A 168 7.16 -5.89 -20.40
C ASN A 168 6.62 -7.17 -19.75
N VAL A 169 7.42 -7.85 -18.94
CA VAL A 169 6.99 -9.10 -18.27
C VAL A 169 7.22 -9.07 -16.77
N CYS A 170 6.42 -9.83 -16.03
CA CYS A 170 6.62 -10.12 -14.62
C CYS A 170 6.58 -11.63 -14.38
N ASN A 171 7.59 -12.16 -13.68
CA ASN A 171 7.74 -13.59 -13.39
C ASN A 171 7.58 -13.87 -11.88
N THR A 172 6.57 -13.28 -11.25
CA THR A 172 6.25 -13.58 -9.85
C THR A 172 4.96 -14.38 -9.77
N LYS A 173 4.91 -15.32 -8.82
CA LYS A 173 3.68 -16.07 -8.51
C LYS A 173 2.54 -15.13 -8.11
N VAL A 174 2.88 -14.05 -7.43
CA VAL A 174 1.93 -13.06 -6.92
C VAL A 174 1.21 -12.41 -8.08
N TYR A 175 1.98 -11.86 -9.01
CA TYR A 175 1.42 -11.20 -10.17
C TYR A 175 0.64 -12.18 -11.06
N TYR A 176 1.10 -13.42 -11.21
CA TYR A 176 0.31 -14.47 -11.86
C TYR A 176 -1.06 -14.67 -11.19
N ASN A 177 -1.11 -14.75 -9.87
CA ASN A 177 -2.37 -14.88 -9.14
C ASN A 177 -3.27 -13.65 -9.34
N THR A 178 -2.70 -12.44 -9.35
CA THR A 178 -3.43 -11.19 -9.64
C THR A 178 -4.04 -11.20 -11.04
N ILE A 179 -3.27 -11.56 -12.07
CA ILE A 179 -3.81 -11.64 -13.44
C ILE A 179 -4.86 -12.75 -13.56
N SER A 180 -4.64 -13.88 -12.90
CA SER A 180 -5.62 -14.97 -12.87
C SER A 180 -6.94 -14.50 -12.24
N SER A 181 -6.88 -13.76 -11.13
CA SER A 181 -8.09 -13.25 -10.47
C SER A 181 -8.82 -12.24 -11.36
N PHE A 182 -8.09 -11.32 -12.01
CA PHE A 182 -8.68 -10.36 -12.94
C PHE A 182 -9.39 -11.03 -14.12
N ASN A 183 -8.79 -12.08 -14.68
CA ASN A 183 -9.37 -12.81 -15.81
C ASN A 183 -10.60 -13.65 -15.42
N SER A 184 -10.72 -14.03 -14.13
CA SER A 184 -11.87 -14.77 -13.61
C SER A 184 -12.94 -13.89 -12.98
N GLU A 185 -12.69 -12.58 -12.86
CA GLU A 185 -13.56 -11.64 -12.16
C GLU A 185 -14.88 -11.47 -12.94
N ILE A 186 -15.99 -11.42 -12.19
CA ILE A 186 -17.34 -11.26 -12.73
C ILE A 186 -17.91 -9.97 -12.16
N ASP A 187 -18.42 -9.10 -13.03
CA ASP A 187 -19.00 -7.82 -12.67
C ASP A 187 -20.35 -7.98 -11.93
N GLU A 188 -20.89 -6.89 -11.41
CA GLU A 188 -22.17 -6.90 -10.67
C GLU A 188 -23.37 -7.43 -11.49
N ASN A 189 -23.25 -7.43 -12.82
CA ASN A 189 -24.28 -7.88 -13.74
C ASN A 189 -24.08 -9.35 -14.18
N GLY A 190 -23.06 -10.03 -13.68
CA GLY A 190 -22.76 -11.42 -14.01
C GLY A 190 -21.94 -11.63 -15.27
N ASN A 191 -21.31 -10.59 -15.83
CA ASN A 191 -20.46 -10.68 -17.02
C ASN A 191 -18.97 -10.72 -16.66
N PRO A 192 -18.10 -11.27 -17.52
CA PRO A 192 -16.66 -11.12 -17.34
C PRO A 192 -16.26 -9.65 -17.23
N THR A 193 -15.51 -9.32 -16.18
CA THR A 193 -15.10 -7.95 -15.88
C THR A 193 -14.22 -7.41 -16.98
N LYS A 194 -14.49 -6.17 -17.39
CA LYS A 194 -13.68 -5.51 -18.42
C LYS A 194 -12.31 -5.12 -17.87
N VAL A 195 -11.25 -5.61 -18.51
CA VAL A 195 -9.86 -5.23 -18.23
C VAL A 195 -9.38 -4.23 -19.28
N VAL A 196 -8.87 -3.10 -18.83
CA VAL A 196 -8.33 -2.01 -19.66
C VAL A 196 -6.84 -1.85 -19.38
N PHE A 197 -6.03 -1.83 -20.43
CA PHE A 197 -4.61 -1.57 -20.29
C PHE A 197 -4.32 -0.07 -20.16
N THR A 198 -3.52 0.29 -19.16
CA THR A 198 -2.95 1.63 -19.01
C THR A 198 -1.65 1.71 -19.84
N ASP A 199 -1.78 1.74 -21.17
CA ASP A 199 -0.65 1.95 -22.10
C ASP A 199 -0.72 3.36 -22.75
N LEU A 200 0.46 3.93 -23.02
CA LEU A 200 0.66 5.26 -23.60
C LEU A 200 0.99 5.28 -25.10
N SER A 201 1.03 4.14 -25.80
CA SER A 201 1.10 4.19 -27.27
C SER A 201 -0.14 4.87 -27.88
N THR A 202 -1.23 4.91 -27.11
CA THR A 202 -2.37 5.81 -27.29
C THR A 202 -2.36 6.81 -26.14
N ALA A 203 -2.05 8.08 -26.39
CA ALA A 203 -2.15 9.19 -25.42
C ALA A 203 -3.57 9.43 -24.84
N ASN A 204 -4.47 8.48 -25.03
CA ASN A 204 -5.78 8.34 -24.42
C ASN A 204 -5.89 6.87 -24.04
N SER A 205 -6.10 6.55 -22.76
CA SER A 205 -6.81 5.31 -22.46
C SER A 205 -8.11 5.36 -23.29
N THR A 206 -8.39 4.35 -24.10
CA THR A 206 -9.56 4.36 -25.00
C THR A 206 -10.89 4.43 -24.23
N GLU A 207 -10.86 4.20 -22.92
CA GLU A 207 -11.93 4.54 -21.98
C GLU A 207 -11.44 5.51 -20.92
N LYS A 208 -12.16 6.63 -20.82
CA LYS A 208 -12.02 7.63 -19.76
C LYS A 208 -12.87 7.22 -18.57
N ILE A 209 -12.42 7.56 -17.37
CA ILE A 209 -13.29 7.58 -16.18
C ILE A 209 -13.84 9.00 -16.09
N ALA A 210 -15.14 9.17 -16.23
CA ALA A 210 -15.77 10.48 -16.20
C ALA A 210 -17.13 10.42 -15.51
N GLY A 211 -17.42 11.48 -14.76
CA GLY A 211 -18.76 11.79 -14.27
C GLY A 211 -19.40 12.90 -15.11
N ALA A 212 -20.45 13.54 -14.57
CA ALA A 212 -21.06 14.69 -15.22
C ALA A 212 -20.09 15.88 -15.31
N ASP A 213 -19.39 16.16 -14.21
CA ASP A 213 -18.60 17.39 -14.04
C ASP A 213 -17.11 17.10 -13.79
N TYR A 214 -16.66 15.85 -13.95
CA TYR A 214 -15.28 15.47 -13.74
C TYR A 214 -14.76 14.45 -14.75
N GLU A 215 -13.45 14.45 -14.95
CA GLU A 215 -12.69 13.45 -15.69
C GLU A 215 -11.49 12.99 -14.85
N PHE A 216 -11.28 11.68 -14.74
CA PHE A 216 -10.14 11.08 -14.08
C PHE A 216 -9.24 10.39 -15.12
N VAL A 217 -8.00 10.89 -15.24
CA VAL A 217 -7.05 10.52 -16.29
C VAL A 217 -5.78 9.96 -15.68
N PHE A 218 -5.25 8.91 -16.32
CA PHE A 218 -3.99 8.29 -15.97
C PHE A 218 -2.91 8.64 -16.99
N TYR A 219 -1.78 9.17 -16.52
CA TYR A 219 -0.58 9.39 -17.27
C TYR A 219 0.50 8.43 -16.78
N ALA A 220 0.60 7.27 -17.42
CA ALA A 220 1.77 6.42 -17.25
C ALA A 220 3.00 7.00 -17.99
N PRO A 221 4.23 6.59 -17.66
CA PRO A 221 5.40 7.00 -18.43
C PRO A 221 5.33 6.48 -19.88
N ILE A 222 5.66 7.34 -20.85
CA ILE A 222 5.77 7.01 -22.29
C ILE A 222 6.76 5.85 -22.52
N ARG A 223 7.72 5.69 -21.61
CA ARG A 223 8.63 4.55 -21.56
C ARG A 223 8.61 4.00 -20.15
N ASN A 224 8.07 2.78 -19.98
CA ASN A 224 8.40 1.93 -18.82
C ASN A 224 9.87 1.47 -18.84
N TYR A 225 10.63 1.89 -19.86
CA TYR A 225 12.03 1.57 -20.10
C TYR A 225 12.97 2.46 -19.28
N VAL A 226 13.08 2.17 -17.99
CA VAL A 226 14.41 2.20 -17.39
C VAL A 226 14.98 0.80 -17.61
N PRO A 227 16.16 0.64 -18.22
CA PRO A 227 16.74 -0.68 -18.47
C PRO A 227 16.91 -1.41 -17.13
N GLY A 228 15.96 -2.30 -16.83
CA GLY A 228 16.07 -3.26 -15.73
C GLY A 228 17.08 -4.35 -16.08
N LYS A 229 17.21 -5.35 -15.20
CA LYS A 229 17.96 -6.57 -15.54
C LYS A 229 17.26 -7.27 -16.71
N THR A 230 17.98 -7.41 -17.83
CA THR A 230 17.62 -8.37 -18.87
C THR A 230 17.69 -9.78 -18.25
N LEU A 231 16.57 -10.50 -18.28
CA LEU A 231 16.53 -11.91 -17.90
C LEU A 231 17.33 -12.73 -18.93
N PRO A 232 17.81 -13.94 -18.58
CA PRO A 232 18.60 -14.78 -19.49
C PRO A 232 17.91 -15.12 -20.83
N ASP A 233 16.58 -14.98 -20.90
CA ASP A 233 15.76 -15.19 -22.09
C ASP A 233 15.52 -13.91 -22.91
N GLY A 234 16.20 -12.81 -22.58
CA GLY A 234 16.10 -11.53 -23.29
C GLY A 234 14.90 -10.66 -22.87
N THR A 235 14.05 -11.13 -21.96
CA THR A 235 12.93 -10.32 -21.45
C THR A 235 13.41 -9.29 -20.41
N THR A 236 12.72 -8.15 -20.31
CA THR A 236 13.05 -7.11 -19.33
C THR A 236 11.92 -7.05 -18.30
N THR A 237 12.27 -7.06 -17.01
CA THR A 237 11.31 -6.74 -15.94
C THR A 237 11.16 -5.22 -15.89
N VAL A 238 9.97 -4.72 -16.21
CA VAL A 238 9.73 -3.28 -16.33
C VAL A 238 8.32 -2.94 -15.91
N ASN A 239 8.22 -2.24 -14.78
CA ASN A 239 7.30 -1.13 -14.52
C ASN A 239 7.68 -0.50 -13.17
N TYR A 240 8.73 0.32 -13.18
CA TYR A 240 9.27 0.94 -11.96
C TYR A 240 8.46 2.15 -11.48
N PHE A 241 7.39 2.53 -12.18
CA PHE A 241 6.71 3.78 -11.91
C PHE A 241 5.20 3.59 -11.92
N SER A 242 4.56 4.06 -10.86
CA SER A 242 3.13 4.26 -10.84
C SER A 242 2.74 5.39 -11.81
N PRO A 243 1.59 5.29 -12.48
CA PRO A 243 1.08 6.39 -13.30
C PRO A 243 0.74 7.60 -12.44
N ILE A 244 0.85 8.79 -13.02
CA ILE A 244 0.28 10.01 -12.46
C ILE A 244 -1.23 9.97 -12.70
N MET A 245 -2.02 10.28 -11.69
CA MET A 245 -3.48 10.32 -11.78
C MET A 245 -3.96 11.74 -11.58
N VAL A 246 -4.79 12.23 -12.48
CA VAL A 246 -5.29 13.60 -12.45
C VAL A 246 -6.81 13.57 -12.51
N LEU A 247 -7.44 14.17 -11.50
CA LEU A 247 -8.86 14.50 -11.53
C LEU A 247 -9.01 15.93 -12.04
N ASN A 248 -9.71 16.10 -13.16
CA ASN A 248 -10.07 17.39 -13.74
C ASN A 248 -11.55 17.63 -13.52
N TYR A 249 -11.92 18.87 -13.21
CA TYR A 249 -13.30 19.33 -13.17
C TYR A 249 -13.61 20.13 -14.44
N ASN A 250 -14.83 19.98 -14.97
CA ASN A 250 -15.31 20.69 -16.15
C ASN A 250 -15.76 22.13 -15.84
#